data_AF-A0A1S3CVK6-F1
#
_entry.id   AF-A0A1S3CVK6-F1
#
_cell.length_a   1.000
_cell.length_b   1.000
_cell.length_c   1.000
_cell.angle_alpha   90.00
_cell.angle_beta   90.00
_cell.angle_gamma   90.00
#
_symmetry.space_group_name_H-M   'P 1'
#
loop_
_entity.id
_entity.type
_entity.pdbx_description
1 polymer ?
#
loop_
_entity_poly.entity_id
_entity_poly.type
_entity_poly.pdbx_seq_one_letter_code
_entity_poly.pdbx_strand_id
1 'polypeptide(L)'
;MVCHTIHEKCFITFILTSEVYMIVTCWIYKKERQLPFNNLESRSFNLKLKCFVLNIFCFSIAGYCFLRHNAYCEPGVYTMFALFEYVVVITNILFHFTIVYDINGKMSSVLISKNCSVQFR
;
A
#
# COMPACT_ATOMS: atom_id res chain seq x y z
N MET A 1 7.45 4.65 30.35
CA MET A 1 6.02 4.45 30.04
C MET A 1 5.51 5.41 28.95
N VAL A 2 5.83 6.71 29.01
CA VAL A 2 5.38 7.74 28.04
C VAL A 2 5.72 7.43 26.57
N CYS A 3 6.96 6.98 26.26
CA CYS A 3 7.33 6.63 24.88
C CYS A 3 6.47 5.50 24.29
N HIS A 4 6.03 4.55 25.11
CA HIS A 4 5.28 3.39 24.63
C HIS A 4 3.86 3.78 24.23
N THR A 5 3.21 4.63 25.04
CA THR A 5 1.87 5.15 24.74
C THR A 5 1.88 6.07 23.52
N ILE A 6 2.90 6.92 23.38
CA ILE A 6 3.03 7.78 22.20
C ILE A 6 3.27 6.94 20.94
N HIS A 7 4.18 5.97 20.99
CA HIS A 7 4.43 5.04 19.88
C HIS A 7 3.14 4.36 19.43
N GLU A 8 2.39 3.78 20.37
CA GLU A 8 1.11 3.11 20.09
C GLU A 8 0.12 4.04 19.37
N LYS A 9 -0.11 5.25 19.89
CA LYS A 9 -1.06 6.18 19.28
C LYS A 9 -0.60 6.69 17.91
N CYS A 10 0.69 7.00 17.76
CA CYS A 10 1.26 7.41 16.49
C CYS A 10 1.18 6.29 15.45
N PHE A 11 1.49 5.05 15.84
CA PHE A 11 1.47 3.89 14.95
C PHE A 11 0.06 3.56 14.48
N ILE A 12 -0.93 3.54 15.39
CA ILE A 12 -2.33 3.32 15.03
C ILE A 12 -2.81 4.42 14.07
N THR A 13 -2.49 5.68 14.36
CA THR A 13 -2.88 6.80 13.49
C THR A 13 -2.23 6.69 12.10
N PHE A 14 -0.95 6.31 12.05
CA PHE A 14 -0.23 6.05 10.81
C PHE A 14 -0.91 4.95 9.99
N ILE A 15 -1.24 3.80 10.62
CA ILE A 15 -1.91 2.70 9.91
C ILE A 15 -3.27 3.14 9.37
N LEU A 16 -4.13 3.72 10.21
CA LEU A 16 -5.48 4.12 9.79
C LEU A 16 -5.46 5.11 8.62
N THR A 17 -4.62 6.14 8.71
CA THR A 17 -4.50 7.13 7.63
C THR A 17 -3.92 6.53 6.35
N SER A 18 -2.94 5.63 6.49
CA SER A 18 -2.32 4.96 5.36
C SER A 18 -3.25 3.97 4.63
N GLU A 19 -4.05 3.21 5.37
CA GLU A 19 -5.04 2.27 4.83
C GLU A 19 -6.13 3.01 4.05
N VAL A 20 -6.64 4.12 4.61
CA VAL A 20 -7.59 4.99 3.90
C VAL A 20 -6.97 5.51 2.59
N TYR A 21 -5.71 5.95 2.63
CA TYR A 21 -5.00 6.39 1.42
C TYR A 21 -4.87 5.29 0.37
N MET A 22 -4.51 4.06 0.77
CA MET A 22 -4.38 2.93 -0.15
C MET A 22 -5.74 2.56 -0.78
N ILE A 23 -6.81 2.53 0.01
CA ILE A 23 -8.18 2.26 -0.46
C ILE A 23 -8.60 3.32 -1.49
N VAL A 24 -8.47 4.60 -1.15
CA VAL A 24 -8.84 5.71 -2.04
C VAL A 24 -8.04 5.64 -3.34
N THR A 25 -6.73 5.38 -3.25
CA THR A 25 -5.86 5.24 -4.42
C THR A 25 -6.29 4.08 -5.31
N CYS A 26 -6.53 2.90 -4.74
CA CYS A 26 -7.03 1.74 -5.50
C CYS A 26 -8.40 2.01 -6.14
N TRP A 27 -9.28 2.76 -5.46
CA TRP A 27 -10.59 3.14 -5.99
C TRP A 27 -10.48 4.10 -7.18
N ILE A 28 -9.64 5.13 -7.08
CA ILE A 28 -9.35 6.04 -8.19
C ILE A 28 -8.75 5.26 -9.37
N TYR A 29 -7.76 4.41 -9.13
CA TYR A 29 -7.16 3.57 -10.18
C TYR A 29 -8.19 2.68 -10.88
N LYS A 30 -9.14 2.10 -10.15
CA LYS A 30 -10.22 1.29 -10.73
C LYS A 30 -11.13 2.12 -11.63
N LYS A 31 -11.36 3.39 -11.30
CA LYS A 31 -12.19 4.32 -12.09
C LYS A 31 -11.49 4.79 -13.37
N GLU A 32 -10.20 5.08 -13.29
CA GLU A 32 -9.36 5.55 -14.41
C GLU A 32 -9.05 4.43 -15.43
N ARG A 33 -9.10 3.15 -15.01
CA ARG A 33 -8.92 1.95 -15.87
C ARG A 33 -9.96 1.77 -16.99
N GLN A 34 -10.85 2.73 -17.22
CA GLN A 34 -11.86 2.70 -18.29
C GLN A 34 -11.31 3.11 -19.68
N LEU A 35 -10.03 3.49 -19.79
CA LEU A 35 -9.36 3.85 -21.05
C LEU A 35 -8.39 2.73 -21.53
N PRO A 36 -8.06 2.65 -22.83
CA PRO A 36 -7.56 1.41 -23.43
C PRO A 36 -6.17 0.98 -22.93
N PHE A 37 -6.01 -0.34 -22.89
CA PHE A 37 -4.97 -1.13 -22.23
C PHE A 37 -3.52 -0.72 -22.54
N ASN A 38 -2.78 -0.37 -21.49
CA ASN A 38 -1.32 -0.49 -21.43
C ASN A 38 -0.93 -1.62 -20.47
N ASN A 39 -0.17 -2.62 -20.95
CA ASN A 39 0.28 -3.77 -20.14
C ASN A 39 1.04 -3.36 -18.87
N LEU A 40 1.72 -2.21 -18.91
CA LEU A 40 2.48 -1.65 -17.79
C LEU A 40 1.57 -1.19 -16.64
N GLU A 41 0.44 -0.58 -16.97
CA GLU A 41 -0.53 -0.05 -16.00
C GLU A 41 -1.23 -1.19 -15.23
N SER A 42 -1.54 -2.29 -15.93
CA SER A 42 -2.13 -3.47 -15.30
C SER A 42 -1.15 -4.16 -14.34
N ARG A 43 0.17 -4.11 -14.61
CA ARG A 43 1.20 -4.62 -13.71
C ARG A 43 1.33 -3.74 -12.46
N SER A 44 1.32 -2.41 -12.62
CA SER A 44 1.32 -1.46 -11.50
C SER A 44 0.09 -1.63 -10.59
N PHE A 45 -1.09 -1.82 -11.18
CA PHE A 45 -2.32 -2.05 -10.42
C PHE A 45 -2.26 -3.36 -9.61
N ASN A 46 -1.81 -4.45 -10.23
CA ASN A 46 -1.65 -5.73 -9.53
C ASN A 46 -0.63 -5.64 -8.39
N LEU A 47 0.44 -4.85 -8.55
CA LEU A 47 1.40 -4.60 -7.48
C LEU A 47 0.77 -3.80 -6.32
N LYS A 48 0.05 -2.71 -6.62
CA LYS A 48 -0.70 -1.92 -5.62
C LYS A 48 -1.68 -2.78 -4.82
N LEU A 49 -2.46 -3.61 -5.51
CA LEU A 49 -3.42 -4.50 -4.86
C LEU A 49 -2.74 -5.56 -3.98
N LYS A 50 -1.62 -6.15 -4.44
CA LYS A 50 -0.84 -7.09 -3.64
C LYS A 50 -0.25 -6.43 -2.39
N CYS A 51 0.30 -5.22 -2.52
CA CYS A 51 0.80 -4.46 -1.38
C CYS A 51 -0.31 -4.17 -0.37
N PHE A 52 -1.49 -3.75 -0.83
CA PHE A 52 -2.65 -3.49 0.02
C PHE A 52 -3.14 -4.74 0.76
N VAL A 53 -3.34 -5.86 0.06
CA VAL A 53 -3.79 -7.12 0.66
C VAL A 53 -2.77 -7.63 1.68
N LEU A 54 -1.47 -7.54 1.37
CA LEU A 54 -0.42 -7.97 2.29
C LEU A 54 -0.33 -7.04 3.51
N ASN A 55 -0.56 -5.73 3.36
CA ASN A 55 -0.60 -4.79 4.46
C ASN A 55 -1.72 -5.13 5.46
N ILE A 56 -2.96 -5.26 4.99
CA ILE A 56 -4.11 -5.66 5.84
C ILE A 56 -3.87 -7.01 6.52
N PHE A 57 -3.34 -7.98 5.78
CA PHE A 57 -3.05 -9.30 6.32
C PHE A 57 -2.02 -9.24 7.46
N CYS A 58 -0.89 -8.54 7.24
CA CYS A 58 0.14 -8.37 8.26
C CYS A 58 -0.35 -7.54 9.45
N PHE A 59 -1.15 -6.49 9.23
CA PHE A 59 -1.76 -5.71 10.29
C PHE A 59 -2.69 -6.56 11.17
N SER A 60 -3.50 -7.42 10.54
CA SER A 60 -4.39 -8.34 11.26
C SER A 60 -3.62 -9.33 12.12
N ILE A 61 -2.51 -9.88 11.60
CA ILE A 61 -1.65 -10.79 12.37
C ILE A 61 -0.94 -10.05 13.50
N ALA A 62 -0.43 -8.84 13.26
CA ALA A 62 0.18 -8.02 14.29
C ALA A 62 -0.81 -7.77 15.46
N GLY A 63 -2.05 -7.39 15.14
CA GLY A 63 -3.11 -7.22 16.14
C GLY A 63 -3.39 -8.52 16.92
N TYR A 64 -3.43 -9.67 16.24
CA TYR A 64 -3.59 -10.96 16.89
C TYR A 64 -2.41 -11.30 17.83
N CYS A 65 -1.17 -11.11 17.39
CA CYS A 65 0.03 -11.33 18.20
C CYS A 65 0.04 -10.40 19.42
N PHE A 66 -0.40 -9.15 19.29
CA PHE A 66 -0.52 -8.21 20.41
C PHE A 66 -1.50 -8.71 21.47
N LEU A 67 -2.71 -9.11 21.06
CA LEU A 67 -3.71 -9.66 21.98
C LEU A 67 -3.21 -10.94 22.66
N ARG A 68 -2.60 -11.85 21.90
CA ARG A 68 -2.09 -13.11 22.42
C ARG A 68 -0.92 -12.92 23.39
N HIS A 69 0.00 -12.00 23.08
CA HIS A 69 1.11 -11.67 23.97
C HIS A 69 0.62 -11.12 25.31
N ASN A 70 -0.37 -10.21 25.27
CA ASN A 70 -0.94 -9.62 26.48
C ASN A 70 -1.74 -10.63 27.32
N ALA A 71 -2.32 -11.66 26.70
CA ALA A 71 -3.10 -12.68 27.39
C ALA A 71 -2.26 -13.82 27.99
N TYR A 72 -1.24 -14.30 27.28
CA TYR A 72 -0.52 -15.54 27.64
C TYR A 72 0.98 -15.35 27.92
N CYS A 73 1.57 -14.18 27.65
CA CYS A 73 3.00 -13.89 27.85
C CYS A 73 3.95 -14.95 27.25
N GLU A 74 3.57 -15.59 26.14
CA GLU A 74 4.37 -16.62 25.49
C GLU A 74 5.67 -16.02 24.90
N PRO A 75 6.83 -16.68 25.09
CA PRO A 75 8.10 -16.22 24.53
C PRO A 75 8.06 -16.27 23.00
N GLY A 76 8.59 -15.22 22.35
CA GLY A 76 8.67 -15.11 20.89
C GLY A 76 7.47 -14.47 20.20
N VAL A 77 6.30 -14.37 20.86
CA VAL A 77 5.11 -13.70 20.27
C VAL A 77 5.36 -12.20 20.08
N TYR A 78 6.08 -11.57 21.00
CA TYR A 78 6.46 -10.16 20.88
C TYR A 78 7.38 -9.90 19.68
N THR A 79 8.30 -10.82 19.39
CA THR A 79 9.18 -10.73 18.22
C THR A 79 8.38 -10.86 16.92
N MET A 80 7.41 -11.79 16.87
CA MET A 80 6.52 -11.92 15.73
C MET A 80 5.66 -10.67 15.52
N PHE A 81 5.13 -10.10 16.60
CA PHE A 81 4.42 -8.82 16.56
C PHE A 81 5.27 -7.74 15.90
N ALA A 82 6.49 -7.51 16.39
CA ALA A 82 7.40 -6.51 15.83
C ALA A 82 7.73 -6.80 14.34
N LEU A 83 7.94 -8.06 13.97
CA LEU A 83 8.18 -8.46 12.58
C LEU A 83 7.03 -8.04 11.66
N PHE A 84 5.78 -8.28 12.06
CA PHE A 84 4.63 -7.89 11.24
C PHE A 84 4.43 -6.37 11.18
N GLU A 85 4.73 -5.63 12.26
CA GLU A 85 4.76 -4.16 12.22
C GLU A 85 5.76 -3.65 11.17
N TYR A 86 6.98 -4.22 11.12
CA TYR A 86 7.95 -3.86 10.09
C TYR A 86 7.46 -4.17 8.67
N VAL A 87 6.83 -5.32 8.46
CA VAL A 87 6.29 -5.69 7.14
C VAL A 87 5.17 -4.73 6.70
N VAL A 88 4.31 -4.28 7.62
CA VAL A 88 3.30 -3.25 7.35
C VAL A 88 3.96 -1.94 6.89
N VAL A 89 5.02 -1.49 7.56
CA VAL A 89 5.74 -0.27 7.16
C VAL A 89 6.41 -0.43 5.79
N ILE A 90 7.10 -1.55 5.55
CA ILE A 90 7.77 -1.81 4.27
C ILE A 90 6.77 -1.85 3.12
N THR A 91 5.62 -2.50 3.30
CA THR A 91 4.59 -2.61 2.27
C THR A 91 3.94 -1.27 1.97
N ASN A 92 3.78 -0.41 2.98
CA ASN A 92 3.37 0.97 2.77
C ASN A 92 4.38 1.76 1.92
N ILE A 93 5.68 1.66 2.23
CA ILE A 93 6.74 2.30 1.44
C ILE A 93 6.72 1.81 -0.01
N LEU A 94 6.60 0.49 -0.21
CA LEU A 94 6.49 -0.10 -1.55
C LEU A 94 5.24 0.39 -2.29
N PHE A 95 4.12 0.54 -1.60
CA PHE A 95 2.90 1.11 -2.17
C PHE A 95 3.14 2.55 -2.66
N HIS A 96 3.77 3.41 -1.87
CA HIS A 96 4.11 4.77 -2.31
C HIS A 96 5.13 4.79 -3.46
N PHE A 97 6.10 3.87 -3.45
CA PHE A 97 7.08 3.74 -4.53
C PHE A 97 6.44 3.41 -5.88
N THR A 98 5.24 2.79 -5.89
CA THR A 98 4.53 2.49 -7.15
C THR A 98 4.20 3.74 -7.98
N ILE A 99 4.24 4.94 -7.39
CA ILE A 99 4.05 6.21 -8.13
C ILE A 99 5.06 6.39 -9.28
N VAL A 100 6.26 5.81 -9.16
CA VAL A 100 7.27 5.86 -10.22
C VAL A 100 6.76 5.19 -11.49
N TYR A 101 6.09 4.04 -11.36
CA TYR A 101 5.52 3.34 -12.51
C TYR A 101 4.32 4.09 -13.10
N ASP A 102 3.55 4.76 -12.24
CA ASP A 102 2.37 5.52 -12.65
C ASP A 102 2.72 6.76 -13.47
N ILE A 103 3.76 7.50 -13.05
CA ILE A 103 4.26 8.69 -13.77
C ILE A 103 4.77 8.27 -15.15
N ASN A 104 5.56 7.20 -15.22
CA ASN A 104 6.12 6.70 -16.47
C ASN A 104 5.02 6.23 -17.44
N GLY A 105 4.00 5.51 -16.93
CA GLY A 105 2.87 5.06 -17.73
C GLY A 105 2.03 6.21 -18.30
N LYS A 106 1.74 7.23 -17.49
CA LYS A 106 0.99 8.41 -17.93
C LYS A 106 1.75 9.23 -18.98
N MET A 107 3.05 9.42 -18.81
CA MET A 107 3.88 10.11 -19.80
C MET A 107 3.83 9.43 -21.17
N SER A 108 3.94 8.09 -21.20
CA SER A 108 3.83 7.32 -22.45
C SER A 108 2.45 7.48 -23.11
N SER A 109 1.37 7.49 -22.34
CA SER A 109 0.00 7.68 -22.89
C SER A 109 -0.21 9.07 -23.52
N VAL A 110 0.35 10.13 -22.92
CA VAL A 110 0.27 11.51 -23.44
C VAL A 110 1.07 11.66 -24.73
N LEU A 111 2.25 11.05 -24.82
CA LEU A 111 3.06 11.07 -26.04
C LEU A 111 2.36 10.34 -27.19
N ILE A 112 1.77 9.17 -26.94
CA ILE A 112 0.98 8.44 -27.93
C ILE A 112 -0.23 9.25 -28.39
N SER A 113 -0.96 9.88 -27.46
CA SER A 113 -2.09 10.74 -27.80
C SER A 113 -1.69 11.91 -28.69
N LYS A 114 -0.59 12.63 -28.35
CA LYS A 114 -0.06 13.70 -29.20
C LYS A 114 0.38 13.20 -30.58
N ASN A 115 1.03 12.04 -30.65
CA ASN A 115 1.48 11.47 -31.92
C ASN A 115 0.29 11.06 -32.82
N CYS A 116 -0.79 10.54 -32.23
CA CYS A 116 -2.04 10.24 -32.93
C CYS A 116 -2.71 11.52 -33.46
N SER A 117 -2.78 12.60 -32.65
CA SER A 117 -3.35 13.88 -33.07
C SER A 117 -2.60 14.53 -34.25
N VAL A 118 -1.28 14.32 -34.36
CA VAL A 118 -0.47 14.84 -35.47
C VAL A 118 -0.67 14.02 -36.75
N GLN A 119 -0.90 12.71 -36.64
CA GLN A 119 -1.07 11.84 -37.80
C GLN A 119 -2.44 11.96 -38.50
N PHE A 120 -3.44 12.53 -37.81
CA PHE A 120 -4.77 12.82 -38.37
C PHE A 120 -4.93 14.25 -38.93
N ARG A 121 -3.84 15.01 -39.06
CA ARG A 121 -3.81 16.31 -39.71
C ARG A 121 -2.95 16.26 -40.97
#